data_AF-A0A2N5ZTG7-F1
#
_entry.id   AF-A0A2N5ZTG7-F1
#
_cell.length_a   1.000
_cell.length_b   1.000
_cell.length_c   1.000
_cell.angle_alpha   90.00
_cell.angle_beta   90.00
_cell.angle_gamma   90.00
#
_symmetry.space_group_name_H-M   'P 1'
#
loop_
_entity.id
_entity.type
_entity.pdbx_description
1 polymer ?
#
loop_
_entity_poly.entity_id
_entity_poly.type
_entity_poly.pdbx_seq_one_letter_code
_entity_poly.pdbx_strand_id
1 'polypeptide(L)'
;KSGLKLKPEFKEYDTEIVYKDVLPLGEIEDHKLCICGDILRGMASPPECTIFGTACKPTSPIGSCMVSSEGACAAYYKYGNLV
;
A
#
# COMPACT_ATOMS: atom_id res chain seq x y z
N LYS A 1 -4.66 19.42 -1.13
CA LYS A 1 -3.19 19.63 -1.14
C LYS A 1 -2.61 18.83 0.02
N SER A 2 -2.17 17.59 -0.22
CA SER A 2 -1.71 16.65 0.82
C SER A 2 -0.26 16.16 0.63
N GLY A 3 0.35 16.43 -0.53
CA GLY A 3 1.73 16.06 -0.84
C GLY A 3 2.73 17.20 -0.61
N LEU A 4 3.99 16.83 -0.44
CA LEU A 4 5.15 17.71 -0.41
C LEU A 4 6.01 17.45 -1.65
N LYS A 5 6.79 18.46 -2.06
CA LYS A 5 7.81 18.34 -3.12
C LYS A 5 9.05 19.11 -2.73
N LEU A 6 10.20 18.73 -3.28
CA LEU A 6 11.42 19.49 -3.07
C LEU A 6 11.28 20.90 -3.65
N LYS A 7 11.94 21.87 -2.99
CA LYS A 7 12.04 23.22 -3.53
C LYS A 7 12.85 23.22 -4.83
N PRO A 8 12.63 24.17 -5.75
CA PRO A 8 13.35 24.21 -7.03
C PRO A 8 14.88 24.26 -6.91
N GLU A 9 15.40 24.88 -5.85
CA GLU A 9 16.84 24.95 -5.55
C GLU A 9 17.45 23.57 -5.25
N PHE A 10 16.65 22.56 -4.90
CA PHE A 10 17.08 21.19 -4.63
C PHE A 10 16.73 20.20 -5.75
N LYS A 11 16.40 20.68 -6.96
CA LYS A 11 15.96 19.82 -8.09
C LYS A 11 16.99 18.76 -8.51
N GLU A 12 18.26 18.98 -8.21
CA GLU A 12 19.34 18.02 -8.50
C GLU A 12 19.27 16.75 -7.63
N TYR A 13 18.53 16.80 -6.52
CA TYR A 13 18.27 15.66 -5.63
C TYR A 13 16.89 15.02 -5.86
N ASP A 14 16.06 15.63 -6.73
CA ASP A 14 14.72 15.12 -7.03
C ASP A 14 14.81 13.99 -8.06
N THR A 15 14.63 12.76 -7.59
CA THR A 15 14.70 11.57 -8.45
C THR A 15 13.67 11.56 -9.56
N GLU A 16 12.50 12.16 -9.35
CA GLU A 16 11.46 12.26 -10.38
C GLU A 16 11.94 13.13 -11.56
N ILE A 17 12.81 14.10 -11.29
CA ILE A 17 13.41 14.97 -12.31
C ILE A 17 14.66 14.33 -12.93
N VAL A 18 15.59 13.84 -12.10
CA VAL A 18 16.89 13.31 -12.54
C VAL A 18 16.72 12.07 -13.42
N TYR A 19 15.76 11.21 -13.10
CA TYR A 19 15.56 9.91 -13.78
C TYR A 19 14.27 9.86 -14.62
N LYS A 20 13.71 11.02 -14.99
CA LYS A 20 12.43 11.12 -15.71
C LYS A 20 12.33 10.24 -16.96
N ASP A 21 13.46 10.00 -17.65
CA ASP A 21 13.49 9.30 -18.93
C ASP A 21 13.45 7.76 -18.77
N VAL A 22 13.66 7.25 -17.55
CA VAL A 22 13.71 5.80 -17.25
C VAL A 22 12.71 5.37 -16.18
N LEU A 23 12.08 6.31 -15.48
CA LEU A 23 11.08 6.00 -14.46
C LEU A 23 9.80 5.44 -15.09
N PRO A 24 9.28 4.30 -14.61
CA PRO A 24 7.98 3.79 -15.04
C PRO A 24 6.87 4.65 -14.43
N LEU A 25 6.27 5.53 -15.22
CA LEU A 25 5.20 6.44 -14.78
C LEU A 25 3.78 5.91 -15.05
N GLY A 26 3.66 4.69 -15.56
CA GLY A 26 2.36 4.06 -15.80
C GLY A 26 1.65 3.73 -14.49
N GLU A 27 0.37 4.03 -14.41
CA GLU A 27 -0.47 3.56 -13.29
C GLU A 27 -0.60 2.03 -13.35
N ILE A 28 -0.46 1.41 -12.18
CA ILE A 28 -0.65 -0.03 -12.01
C ILE A 28 -1.85 -0.20 -11.08
N GLU A 29 -2.84 -0.95 -11.54
CA GLU A 29 -4.00 -1.25 -10.70
C GLU A 29 -3.62 -2.20 -9.56
N ASP A 30 -4.25 -1.99 -8.41
CA ASP A 30 -4.21 -2.94 -7.32
C ASP A 30 -4.79 -4.30 -7.74
N HIS A 31 -4.37 -5.36 -7.06
CA HIS A 31 -4.92 -6.68 -7.30
C HIS A 31 -6.44 -6.69 -7.13
N LYS A 32 -7.20 -7.18 -8.12
CA LYS A 32 -8.68 -7.08 -8.20
C LYS A 32 -9.45 -7.65 -7.00
N LEU A 33 -8.85 -8.58 -6.27
CA LEU A 33 -9.44 -9.17 -5.05
C LEU A 33 -9.09 -8.42 -3.76
N CYS A 34 -8.17 -7.45 -3.81
CA CYS A 34 -7.74 -6.70 -2.64
C CYS A 34 -8.65 -5.48 -2.44
N ILE A 35 -9.21 -5.34 -1.23
CA ILE A 35 -10.02 -4.17 -0.82
C ILE A 35 -9.26 -3.21 0.11
N CYS A 36 -7.92 -3.17 0.04
CA CYS A 36 -7.09 -2.32 0.90
C CYS A 36 -7.48 -0.83 0.80
N GLY A 37 -7.86 -0.35 -0.38
CA GLY A 37 -8.37 1.01 -0.56
C GLY A 37 -9.65 1.33 0.24
N ASP A 38 -10.54 0.34 0.46
CA ASP A 38 -11.72 0.52 1.29
C ASP A 38 -11.39 0.47 2.78
N ILE A 39 -10.45 -0.39 3.17
CA ILE A 39 -9.93 -0.49 4.54
C ILE A 39 -9.21 0.81 4.94
N LEU A 40 -8.36 1.36 4.07
CA LEU A 40 -7.67 2.64 4.31
C LEU A 40 -8.65 3.82 4.45
N ARG A 41 -9.80 3.75 3.78
CA ARG A 41 -10.87 4.75 3.90
C ARG A 41 -11.79 4.50 5.10
N GLY A 42 -11.60 3.43 5.86
CA GLY A 42 -12.44 3.04 6.99
C GLY A 42 -13.85 2.57 6.58
N MET A 43 -14.04 2.16 5.33
CA MET A 43 -15.33 1.67 4.81
C MET A 43 -15.50 0.15 4.99
N ALA A 44 -14.41 -0.56 5.26
CA ALA A 44 -14.38 -1.99 5.56
C ALA A 44 -13.25 -2.28 6.56
N SER A 45 -13.32 -3.44 7.20
CA SER A 45 -12.30 -3.96 8.11
C SER A 45 -11.58 -5.17 7.49
N PRO A 46 -10.35 -5.52 7.94
CA PRO A 46 -9.60 -6.63 7.37
C PRO A 46 -10.35 -7.98 7.30
N PRO A 47 -11.15 -8.39 8.31
CA PRO A 47 -11.97 -9.61 8.22
C PRO A 47 -13.04 -9.61 7.11
N GLU A 48 -13.46 -8.44 6.62
CA GLU A 48 -14.41 -8.31 5.51
C GLU A 48 -13.75 -8.50 4.14
N CYS A 49 -12.41 -8.52 4.08
CA CYS A 49 -11.67 -8.82 2.87
C CYS A 49 -11.60 -10.34 2.64
N THR A 50 -12.18 -10.82 1.54
CA THR A 50 -12.33 -12.27 1.26
C THR A 50 -11.01 -13.03 1.15
N ILE A 51 -9.92 -12.34 0.80
CA ILE A 51 -8.57 -12.92 0.69
C ILE A 51 -7.71 -12.73 1.94
N PHE A 52 -8.20 -12.04 2.96
CA PHE A 52 -7.45 -11.78 4.20
C PHE A 52 -7.21 -13.06 4.99
N GLY A 53 -5.96 -13.27 5.41
CA GLY A 53 -5.55 -14.43 6.18
C GLY A 53 -5.54 -15.76 5.41
N THR A 54 -6.00 -15.78 4.16
CA THR A 54 -6.02 -16.95 3.28
C THR A 54 -4.93 -16.82 2.20
N ALA A 55 -5.22 -16.10 1.12
CA ALA A 55 -4.28 -15.83 0.04
C ALA A 55 -3.39 -14.61 0.36
N CYS A 56 -3.89 -13.63 1.10
CA CYS A 56 -3.14 -12.47 1.56
C CYS A 56 -2.67 -12.70 3.01
N LYS A 57 -1.37 -12.94 3.18
CA LYS A 57 -0.70 -13.21 4.46
C LYS A 57 0.61 -12.43 4.55
N PRO A 58 1.23 -12.25 5.73
CA PRO A 58 2.52 -11.58 5.83
C PRO A 58 3.63 -12.21 4.98
N THR A 59 3.61 -13.54 4.78
CA THR A 59 4.58 -14.27 3.94
C THR A 59 4.28 -14.21 2.45
N SER A 60 3.05 -13.84 2.07
CA SER A 60 2.58 -13.71 0.68
C SER A 60 1.57 -12.56 0.61
N PRO A 61 2.04 -11.31 0.74
CA PRO A 61 1.14 -10.16 0.79
C PRO A 61 0.65 -9.80 -0.61
N ILE A 62 -0.65 -9.52 -0.72
CA ILE A 62 -1.29 -9.12 -1.99
C ILE A 62 -1.50 -7.60 -2.08
N GLY A 63 -1.72 -6.94 -0.94
CA GLY A 63 -1.95 -5.49 -0.87
C GLY A 63 -1.03 -4.81 0.14
N SER A 64 -0.81 -3.52 -0.06
CA SER A 64 0.07 -2.67 0.78
C SER A 64 -0.31 -2.71 2.27
N CYS A 65 -1.60 -2.83 2.59
CA CYS A 65 -2.10 -2.99 3.95
C CYS A 65 -1.56 -4.23 4.69
N MET A 66 -1.09 -5.26 3.99
CA MET A 66 -0.48 -6.47 4.56
C MET A 66 1.05 -6.41 4.55
N VAL A 67 1.65 -5.62 3.64
CA VAL A 67 3.11 -5.43 3.56
C VAL A 67 3.61 -4.51 4.68
N SER A 68 2.91 -3.38 4.88
CA SER A 68 3.34 -2.36 5.85
C SER A 68 3.20 -2.86 7.28
N SER A 69 4.21 -2.57 8.12
CA SER A 69 4.12 -2.81 9.57
C SER A 69 3.05 -1.97 10.26
N GLU A 70 2.68 -0.84 9.67
CA GLU A 70 1.59 0.04 10.12
C GLU A 70 0.27 -0.27 9.41
N GLY A 71 0.27 -1.24 8.48
CA GLY A 71 -0.89 -1.60 7.70
C GLY A 71 -1.97 -2.26 8.56
N ALA A 72 -3.22 -1.83 8.38
CA ALA A 72 -4.35 -2.34 9.15
C ALA A 72 -4.49 -3.87 9.02
N CYS A 73 -4.28 -4.44 7.82
CA CYS A 73 -4.34 -5.89 7.64
C CYS A 73 -3.20 -6.61 8.37
N ALA A 74 -1.97 -6.11 8.27
CA ALA A 74 -0.82 -6.69 8.97
C ALA A 74 -1.03 -6.67 10.50
N ALA A 75 -1.53 -5.55 11.04
CA ALA A 75 -1.84 -5.42 12.46
C ALA A 75 -2.96 -6.40 12.89
N TYR A 76 -4.04 -6.47 12.12
CA TYR A 76 -5.15 -7.39 12.41
C TYR A 76 -4.71 -8.86 12.34
N TYR A 77 -3.85 -9.20 11.39
CA TYR A 77 -3.32 -10.57 11.27
C TYR A 77 -2.44 -10.93 12.48
N LYS A 78 -1.61 -9.99 12.93
CA LYS A 78 -0.67 -10.21 14.03
C LYS A 78 -1.33 -10.31 15.40
N TYR A 79 -2.39 -9.52 15.64
CA TYR A 79 -2.98 -9.36 16.96
C TYR A 79 -4.44 -9.82 17.06
N GLY A 80 -5.09 -10.14 15.95
CA GLY A 80 -6.51 -10.51 15.90
C GLY A 80 -6.81 -11.97 16.25
N ASN A 81 -5.84 -12.74 16.75
CA ASN A 81 -5.97 -14.17 17.09
C ASN A 81 -6.59 -14.99 15.94
N LEU A 82 -6.01 -14.89 14.74
CA LEU A 82 -6.44 -15.68 13.57
C LEU A 82 -5.88 -17.12 13.56
N VAL A 83 -5.35 -17.55 14.71
CA VAL A 83 -5.10 -18.93 15.14
C VAL A 83 -5.49 -19.00 16.61
#